data_AF-A0A250JUH2-F1
#
_entry.id   AF-A0A250JUH2-F1
#
_cell.length_a   1.000
_cell.length_b   1.000
_cell.length_c   1.000
_cell.angle_alpha   90.00
_cell.angle_beta   90.00
_cell.angle_gamma   90.00
#
_symmetry.space_group_name_H-M   'P 1'
#
loop_
_entity.id
_entity.type
_entity.pdbx_description
1 polymer ?
#
loop_
_entity_poly.entity_id
_entity_poly.type
_entity_poly.pdbx_seq_one_letter_code
_entity_poly.pdbx_strand_id
1 'polypeptide(L)'
;MSNTPSAADAQGQRFAAQQAADAWKRARVGDRVTYVFSATQGPTPGEADAARTLVGRLSLEVVSVQQPWVYVRVSFIDAAGKPLTQTRLSQELVVPVRSDVTRPVDVPRPGQMTTERPSFSGRNWEATRYVSDQRPVDGPLRTRVYANDSALLYLTRGLLEASTESAGFRTPGRLTLSLHEFQAGSAEASAAAPSLERPLGPGAFYDRRVDMPPTQEVLRVCFTAERGFVLRSEGPVAPGSDPCSDFSQAEPEALEELVMNLPWEALVSGEWPPGAAREGAQGTFTVGERNVPTRTEQRTEDVEGTRHIFSETYASDPWAPGLAGAPYEARFQSLDSLTERIGEGGERESAGGSRLVQWGPWLGGQPVSSQ
;
A
#
# COMPACT_ATOMS: atom_id res chain seq x y z
N MET A 1 -24.88 0.99 -16.52
CA MET A 1 -25.94 0.22 -15.85
C MET A 1 -25.31 -0.44 -14.63
N SER A 2 -25.62 0.03 -13.42
CA SER A 2 -25.06 -0.51 -12.19
C SER A 2 -25.81 -1.80 -11.84
N ASN A 3 -25.18 -2.95 -12.08
CA ASN A 3 -25.72 -4.24 -11.65
C ASN A 3 -25.40 -4.41 -10.17
N THR A 4 -26.39 -4.11 -9.32
CA THR A 4 -26.37 -4.52 -7.92
C THR A 4 -26.31 -6.05 -7.85
N PRO A 5 -25.46 -6.65 -6.99
CA PRO A 5 -25.41 -8.10 -6.82
C PRO A 5 -26.79 -8.67 -6.49
N SER A 6 -27.12 -9.87 -6.97
CA SER A 6 -28.36 -10.53 -6.54
C SER A 6 -28.30 -10.86 -5.05
N ALA A 7 -29.46 -11.07 -4.41
CA ALA A 7 -29.51 -11.42 -2.99
C ALA A 7 -28.75 -12.73 -2.68
N ALA A 8 -28.76 -13.68 -3.61
CA ALA A 8 -28.01 -14.93 -3.50
C ALA A 8 -26.49 -14.70 -3.60
N ASP A 9 -26.06 -13.80 -4.50
CA ASP A 9 -24.66 -13.41 -4.65
C ASP A 9 -24.12 -12.72 -3.38
N ALA A 10 -24.90 -11.79 -2.82
CA ALA A 10 -24.55 -11.11 -1.58
C ALA A 10 -24.45 -12.09 -0.40
N GLN A 11 -25.33 -13.10 -0.34
CA GLN A 11 -25.31 -14.12 0.71
C GLN A 11 -24.08 -15.05 0.58
N GLY A 12 -23.71 -15.44 -0.65
CA GLY A 12 -22.49 -16.21 -0.91
C GLY A 12 -21.21 -15.44 -0.53
N GLN A 13 -21.15 -14.15 -0.85
CA GLN A 13 -20.02 -13.29 -0.47
C GLN A 13 -19.89 -13.15 1.05
N ARG A 14 -21.00 -12.96 1.77
CA ARG A 14 -20.99 -12.89 3.25
C ARG A 14 -20.50 -14.18 3.90
N PHE A 15 -20.88 -15.33 3.35
CA PHE A 15 -20.42 -16.63 3.88
C PHE A 15 -18.91 -16.80 3.70
N ALA A 16 -18.38 -16.49 2.52
CA ALA A 16 -16.94 -16.53 2.26
C ALA A 16 -16.15 -15.55 3.13
N ALA A 17 -16.69 -14.36 3.38
CA ALA A 17 -16.10 -13.36 4.28
C ALA A 17 -16.07 -13.85 5.74
N GLN A 18 -17.14 -14.50 6.21
CA GLN A 18 -17.19 -15.08 7.55
C GLN A 18 -16.18 -16.22 7.71
N GLN A 19 -16.07 -17.10 6.72
CA GLN A 19 -15.07 -18.18 6.73
C GLN A 19 -13.63 -17.64 6.78
N ALA A 20 -13.33 -16.60 6.00
CA ALA A 20 -12.03 -15.94 6.02
C ALA A 20 -11.76 -15.30 7.40
N ALA A 21 -12.74 -14.61 7.98
CA ALA A 21 -12.64 -14.04 9.33
C ALA A 21 -12.36 -15.10 10.40
N ASP A 22 -13.02 -16.26 10.33
CA ASP A 22 -12.76 -17.36 11.26
C ASP A 22 -11.42 -18.08 10.99
N ALA A 23 -10.92 -18.06 9.75
CA ALA A 23 -9.59 -18.54 9.42
C ALA A 23 -8.49 -17.65 9.99
N TRP A 24 -8.67 -16.32 10.02
CA TRP A 24 -7.73 -15.39 10.67
C TRP A 24 -7.53 -15.68 12.17
N LYS A 25 -8.59 -16.08 12.88
CA LYS A 25 -8.49 -16.51 14.30
C LYS A 25 -7.64 -17.78 14.48
N ARG A 26 -7.53 -18.59 13.43
CA ARG A 26 -6.77 -19.86 13.38
C ARG A 26 -5.48 -19.73 12.56
N ALA A 27 -5.00 -18.51 12.33
CA ALA A 27 -3.75 -18.27 11.63
C ALA A 27 -2.59 -19.00 12.35
N ARG A 28 -1.71 -19.60 11.56
CA ARG A 28 -0.57 -20.40 12.01
C ARG A 28 0.71 -19.82 11.45
N VAL A 29 1.78 -19.86 12.24
CA VAL A 29 3.11 -19.46 11.74
C VAL A 29 3.50 -20.40 10.60
N GLY A 30 3.87 -19.80 9.47
CA GLY A 30 4.17 -20.49 8.21
C GLY A 30 2.97 -20.63 7.25
N ASP A 31 1.77 -20.17 7.62
CA ASP A 31 0.69 -20.02 6.63
C ASP A 31 1.18 -19.05 5.53
N ARG A 32 1.18 -19.51 4.28
CA ARG A 32 1.78 -18.77 3.16
C ARG A 32 0.97 -18.91 1.89
N VAL A 33 0.87 -17.81 1.15
CA VAL A 33 0.41 -17.80 -0.25
C VAL A 33 1.41 -17.07 -1.11
N THR A 34 1.69 -17.60 -2.29
CA THR A 34 2.61 -17.01 -3.25
C THR A 34 1.97 -16.96 -4.63
N TYR A 35 2.15 -15.83 -5.28
CA TYR A 35 1.61 -15.53 -6.60
C TYR A 35 2.73 -15.20 -7.57
N VAL A 36 2.58 -15.61 -8.83
CA VAL A 36 3.34 -15.02 -9.93
C VAL A 36 2.64 -13.72 -10.33
N PHE A 37 3.40 -12.64 -10.47
CA PHE A 37 2.88 -11.37 -10.95
C PHE A 37 3.59 -10.91 -12.22
N SER A 38 2.88 -10.15 -13.05
CA SER A 38 3.43 -9.41 -14.18
C SER A 38 2.76 -8.05 -14.24
N ALA A 39 3.56 -6.99 -14.26
CA ALA A 39 3.10 -5.63 -14.48
C ALA A 39 3.78 -5.09 -15.74
N THR A 40 3.02 -4.42 -16.60
CA THR A 40 3.51 -3.81 -17.82
C THR A 40 2.89 -2.44 -17.97
N GLN A 41 3.71 -1.44 -18.18
CA GLN A 41 3.32 -0.09 -18.54
C GLN A 41 3.79 0.18 -19.96
N GLY A 42 2.86 0.55 -20.84
CA GLY A 42 3.15 0.95 -22.21
C GLY A 42 4.02 2.21 -22.29
N PRO A 43 4.46 2.58 -23.49
CA PRO A 43 5.19 3.82 -23.70
C PRO A 43 4.32 5.03 -23.31
N THR A 44 4.91 6.03 -22.68
CA THR A 44 4.24 7.32 -22.49
C THR A 44 4.12 8.01 -23.86
N PRO A 45 2.93 8.46 -24.29
CA PRO A 45 2.79 9.14 -25.58
C PRO A 45 3.60 10.44 -25.62
N GLY A 46 4.46 10.58 -26.63
CA GLY A 46 5.34 11.73 -26.80
C GLY A 46 6.76 11.53 -26.26
N GLU A 47 7.01 10.44 -25.53
CA GLU A 47 8.35 10.03 -25.08
C GLU A 47 8.83 8.83 -25.92
N ALA A 48 10.13 8.75 -26.16
CA ALA A 48 10.76 7.64 -26.90
C ALA A 48 10.99 6.39 -26.01
N ASP A 49 10.25 6.27 -24.91
CA ASP A 49 10.48 5.25 -23.91
C ASP A 49 9.87 3.90 -24.31
N ALA A 50 10.62 2.83 -24.11
CA ALA A 50 10.12 1.47 -24.30
C ALA A 50 9.09 1.10 -23.22
N ALA A 51 8.19 0.16 -23.54
CA ALA A 51 7.30 -0.40 -22.54
C ALA A 51 8.10 -0.99 -21.36
N ARG A 52 7.74 -0.60 -20.14
CA ARG A 52 8.38 -1.07 -18.91
C ARG A 52 7.64 -2.31 -18.42
N THR A 53 8.37 -3.35 -18.07
CA THR A 53 7.80 -4.60 -17.57
C THR A 53 8.51 -5.02 -16.29
N LEU A 54 7.73 -5.51 -15.33
CA LEU A 54 8.20 -6.05 -14.07
C LEU A 54 7.50 -7.37 -13.80
N VAL A 55 8.27 -8.42 -13.56
CA VAL A 55 7.77 -9.78 -13.30
C VAL A 55 8.45 -10.35 -12.07
N GLY A 56 7.73 -11.20 -11.34
CA GLY A 56 8.29 -11.82 -10.15
C GLY A 56 7.29 -12.68 -9.39
N ARG A 57 7.61 -12.95 -8.13
CA ARG A 57 6.71 -13.58 -7.18
C ARG A 57 6.41 -12.64 -6.01
N LEU A 58 5.14 -12.58 -5.62
CA LEU A 58 4.65 -11.93 -4.41
C LEU A 58 4.32 -13.02 -3.39
N SER A 59 4.84 -12.92 -2.17
CA SER A 59 4.50 -13.83 -1.07
C SER A 59 3.91 -13.08 0.12
N LEU A 60 2.87 -13.66 0.72
CA LEU A 60 2.34 -13.28 2.02
C LEU A 60 2.52 -14.47 2.97
N GLU A 61 3.22 -14.27 4.08
CA GLU A 61 3.53 -15.32 5.05
C GLU A 61 3.25 -14.87 6.48
N VAL A 62 2.55 -15.69 7.26
CA VAL A 62 2.42 -15.48 8.70
C VAL A 62 3.74 -15.83 9.39
N VAL A 63 4.42 -14.82 9.93
CA VAL A 63 5.73 -14.99 10.58
C VAL A 63 5.65 -15.00 12.10
N SER A 64 4.58 -14.46 12.68
CA SER A 64 4.33 -14.51 14.12
C SER A 64 2.83 -14.39 14.40
N VAL A 65 2.37 -15.05 15.46
CA VAL A 65 1.00 -14.94 15.97
C VAL A 65 1.08 -14.61 17.46
N GLN A 66 0.67 -13.40 17.82
CA GLN A 66 0.55 -12.93 19.21
C GLN A 66 -0.85 -12.36 19.38
N GLN A 67 -1.80 -13.24 19.70
CA GLN A 67 -3.23 -12.90 19.76
C GLN A 67 -3.47 -11.59 20.54
N PRO A 68 -4.25 -10.64 19.98
CA PRO A 68 -5.08 -10.77 18.78
C PRO A 68 -4.35 -10.55 17.43
N TRP A 69 -3.04 -10.28 17.44
CA TRP A 69 -2.26 -9.87 16.28
C TRP A 69 -1.63 -11.03 15.52
N VAL A 70 -1.76 -11.00 14.21
CA VAL A 70 -1.11 -11.89 13.25
C VAL A 70 -0.16 -11.03 12.42
N TYR A 71 1.13 -11.33 12.45
CA TYR A 71 2.14 -10.59 11.70
C TYR A 71 2.40 -11.29 10.37
N VAL A 72 2.04 -10.60 9.29
CA VAL A 72 2.24 -11.07 7.92
C VAL A 72 3.45 -10.38 7.31
N ARG A 73 4.39 -11.16 6.80
CA ARG A 73 5.48 -10.67 5.95
C ARG A 73 4.98 -10.62 4.51
N VAL A 74 5.22 -9.49 3.85
CA VAL A 74 4.99 -9.31 2.41
C VAL A 74 6.35 -9.16 1.74
N SER A 75 6.61 -9.94 0.70
CA SER A 75 7.88 -9.89 -0.03
C SER A 75 7.70 -10.06 -1.53
N PHE A 76 8.61 -9.44 -2.27
CA PHE A 76 8.69 -9.54 -3.72
C PHE A 76 10.07 -10.03 -4.14
N ILE A 77 10.10 -11.03 -5.01
CA ILE A 77 11.34 -11.64 -5.52
C ILE A 77 11.24 -11.85 -7.02
N ASP A 78 12.38 -11.94 -7.69
CA ASP A 78 12.46 -12.34 -9.08
C ASP A 78 12.20 -13.87 -9.25
N ALA A 79 12.22 -14.34 -10.50
CA ALA A 79 12.05 -15.75 -10.81
C ALA A 79 13.16 -16.65 -10.21
N ALA A 80 14.36 -16.10 -10.00
CA ALA A 80 15.52 -16.77 -9.41
C ALA A 80 15.52 -16.75 -7.87
N GLY A 81 14.51 -16.12 -7.25
CA GLY A 81 14.39 -16.01 -5.79
C GLY A 81 15.22 -14.89 -5.17
N LYS A 82 15.73 -13.95 -5.97
CA LYS A 82 16.48 -12.78 -5.48
C LYS A 82 15.55 -11.58 -5.24
N PRO A 83 15.91 -10.66 -4.33
CA PRO A 83 15.18 -9.40 -4.19
C PRO A 83 15.10 -8.65 -5.52
N LEU A 84 13.96 -8.00 -5.77
CA LEU A 84 13.79 -7.12 -6.93
C LEU A 84 14.70 -5.89 -6.83
N THR A 85 15.15 -5.38 -7.98
CA THR A 85 16.01 -4.20 -8.06
C THR A 85 15.24 -2.90 -7.87
N GLN A 86 13.93 -2.91 -8.07
CA GLN A 86 13.06 -1.74 -7.89
C GLN A 86 13.02 -1.38 -6.42
N THR A 87 13.48 -0.18 -6.06
CA THR A 87 13.59 0.29 -4.67
C THR A 87 12.29 0.10 -3.88
N ARG A 88 11.12 0.33 -4.51
CA ARG A 88 9.80 0.13 -3.89
C ARG A 88 9.52 -1.31 -3.44
N LEU A 89 10.12 -2.31 -4.08
CA LEU A 89 9.85 -3.73 -3.82
C LEU A 89 11.08 -4.49 -3.31
N SER A 90 12.18 -3.80 -3.03
CA SER A 90 13.46 -4.41 -2.71
C SER A 90 13.58 -4.92 -1.27
N GLN A 91 12.60 -4.58 -0.42
CA GLN A 91 12.59 -4.94 0.99
C GLN A 91 11.34 -5.74 1.37
N GLU A 92 11.51 -6.62 2.35
CA GLU A 92 10.37 -7.26 3.03
C GLU A 92 9.64 -6.24 3.91
N LEU A 93 8.31 -6.31 3.87
CA LEU A 93 7.40 -5.47 4.63
C LEU A 93 6.65 -6.29 5.67
N VAL A 94 6.25 -5.64 6.77
CA VAL A 94 5.47 -6.27 7.84
C VAL A 94 4.08 -5.66 7.90
N VAL A 95 3.07 -6.51 8.06
CA VAL A 95 1.66 -6.15 8.18
C VAL A 95 1.09 -6.82 9.43
N PRO A 96 0.99 -6.13 10.57
CA PRO A 96 0.20 -6.62 11.70
C PRO A 96 -1.29 -6.55 11.37
N VAL A 97 -1.98 -7.67 11.48
CA VAL A 97 -3.41 -7.81 11.20
C VAL A 97 -4.12 -8.33 12.45
N ARG A 98 -5.18 -7.65 12.87
CA ARG A 98 -6.07 -8.13 13.93
C ARG A 98 -6.89 -9.31 13.43
N SER A 99 -6.91 -10.38 14.21
CA SER A 99 -7.70 -11.57 13.93
C SER A 99 -9.10 -11.54 14.55
N ASP A 100 -9.35 -10.65 15.52
CA ASP A 100 -10.64 -10.47 16.17
C ASP A 100 -11.60 -9.55 15.37
N VAL A 101 -12.87 -9.54 15.76
CA VAL A 101 -13.92 -8.73 15.11
C VAL A 101 -14.17 -7.49 15.95
N THR A 102 -13.69 -6.34 15.48
CA THR A 102 -13.89 -5.01 16.07
C THR A 102 -15.10 -4.29 15.48
N ARG A 103 -15.38 -4.51 14.19
CA ARG A 103 -16.55 -3.99 13.47
C ARG A 103 -17.00 -4.93 12.33
N PRO A 104 -18.22 -4.83 11.82
CA PRO A 104 -18.58 -5.46 10.55
C PRO A 104 -17.77 -4.84 9.41
N VAL A 105 -17.11 -5.65 8.59
CA VAL A 105 -16.47 -5.23 7.34
C VAL A 105 -17.04 -6.10 6.23
N ASP A 106 -17.99 -5.53 5.48
CA ASP A 106 -18.62 -6.17 4.33
C ASP A 106 -18.33 -5.30 3.10
N VAL A 107 -17.27 -5.64 2.36
CA VAL A 107 -16.90 -4.94 1.12
C VAL A 107 -17.34 -5.79 -0.05
N PRO A 108 -18.43 -5.41 -0.74
CA PRO A 108 -18.91 -6.18 -1.88
C PRO A 108 -17.86 -6.18 -2.99
N ARG A 109 -17.70 -7.33 -3.64
CA ARG A 109 -16.80 -7.45 -4.78
C ARG A 109 -17.47 -6.83 -6.02
N PRO A 110 -16.85 -5.83 -6.68
CA PRO A 110 -17.47 -5.19 -7.83
C PRO A 110 -17.41 -6.07 -9.08
N GLY A 111 -18.41 -5.95 -9.95
CA GLY A 111 -18.43 -6.57 -11.27
C GLY A 111 -19.46 -7.69 -11.45
N GLN A 112 -19.58 -8.17 -12.68
CA GLN A 112 -20.41 -9.30 -13.06
C GLN A 112 -19.82 -10.61 -12.55
N MET A 113 -20.67 -11.47 -12.00
CA MET A 113 -20.29 -12.71 -11.34
C MET A 113 -20.54 -13.93 -12.23
N THR A 114 -19.53 -14.81 -12.33
CA THR A 114 -19.64 -16.09 -13.04
C THR A 114 -18.96 -17.18 -12.22
N THR A 115 -19.64 -18.32 -12.04
CA THR A 115 -19.03 -19.51 -11.40
C THR A 115 -18.15 -20.26 -12.39
N GLU A 116 -16.99 -20.72 -11.93
CA GLU A 116 -16.04 -21.48 -12.73
C GLU A 116 -15.28 -22.53 -11.90
N ARG A 117 -14.57 -23.43 -12.58
CA ARG A 117 -13.75 -24.48 -11.95
C ARG A 117 -12.30 -24.48 -12.44
N PRO A 118 -11.51 -23.44 -12.11
CA PRO A 118 -10.14 -23.33 -12.59
C PRO A 118 -9.20 -24.30 -11.86
N SER A 119 -8.06 -24.57 -12.49
CA SER A 119 -6.97 -25.35 -11.90
C SER A 119 -5.79 -24.45 -11.59
N PHE A 120 -5.41 -24.36 -10.32
CA PHE A 120 -4.27 -23.59 -9.83
C PHE A 120 -3.49 -24.42 -8.81
N SER A 121 -2.16 -24.36 -8.88
CA SER A 121 -1.26 -25.07 -7.96
C SER A 121 -1.56 -26.58 -7.84
N GLY A 122 -1.92 -27.24 -8.95
CA GLY A 122 -2.23 -28.67 -8.99
C GLY A 122 -3.60 -29.06 -8.38
N ARG A 123 -4.46 -28.10 -8.05
CA ARG A 123 -5.81 -28.33 -7.50
C ARG A 123 -6.88 -27.67 -8.37
N ASN A 124 -8.01 -28.36 -8.52
CA ASN A 124 -9.23 -27.76 -9.06
C ASN A 124 -10.00 -27.04 -7.94
N TRP A 125 -10.43 -25.81 -8.22
CA TRP A 125 -11.14 -24.95 -7.29
C TRP A 125 -12.58 -24.78 -7.73
N GLU A 126 -13.52 -24.73 -6.80
CA GLU A 126 -14.79 -24.07 -7.07
C GLU A 126 -14.59 -22.58 -6.83
N ALA A 127 -14.81 -21.77 -7.85
CA ALA A 127 -14.45 -20.36 -7.83
C ALA A 127 -15.53 -19.47 -8.44
N THR A 128 -15.47 -18.20 -8.08
CA THR A 128 -16.30 -17.15 -8.63
C THR A 128 -15.41 -16.08 -9.26
N ARG A 129 -15.65 -15.80 -10.54
CA ARG A 129 -15.03 -14.71 -11.30
C ARG A 129 -15.88 -13.45 -11.19
N TYR A 130 -15.23 -12.32 -10.99
CA TYR A 130 -15.79 -10.98 -10.96
C TYR A 130 -15.16 -10.17 -12.08
N VAL A 131 -15.98 -9.60 -12.97
CA VAL A 131 -15.51 -8.75 -14.08
C VAL A 131 -16.16 -7.37 -14.01
N SER A 132 -15.35 -6.33 -13.83
CA SER A 132 -15.79 -4.93 -13.85
C SER A 132 -15.09 -4.21 -15.00
N ASP A 133 -15.83 -3.90 -16.07
CA ASP A 133 -15.33 -3.10 -17.19
C ASP A 133 -15.76 -1.64 -17.04
N GLN A 134 -14.83 -0.79 -16.59
CA GLN A 134 -15.04 0.65 -16.45
C GLN A 134 -14.41 1.44 -17.60
N ARG A 135 -13.87 0.77 -18.64
CA ARG A 135 -13.24 1.45 -19.79
C ARG A 135 -14.17 2.42 -20.52
N PRO A 136 -15.50 2.20 -20.61
CA PRO A 136 -16.41 3.18 -21.22
C PRO A 136 -16.49 4.54 -20.51
N VAL A 137 -15.99 4.66 -19.27
CA VAL A 137 -15.96 5.88 -18.47
C VAL A 137 -14.53 6.19 -18.00
N ASP A 138 -13.54 5.87 -18.84
CA ASP A 138 -12.10 6.08 -18.61
C ASP A 138 -11.52 5.35 -17.38
N GLY A 139 -12.21 4.31 -16.90
CA GLY A 139 -11.74 3.42 -15.85
C GLY A 139 -11.04 2.16 -16.37
N PRO A 140 -10.56 1.29 -15.45
CA PRO A 140 -9.90 0.05 -15.83
C PRO A 140 -10.89 -1.09 -16.13
N LEU A 141 -10.42 -2.09 -16.87
CA LEU A 141 -11.00 -3.43 -16.85
C LEU A 141 -10.36 -4.22 -15.71
N ARG A 142 -11.18 -4.73 -14.79
CA ARG A 142 -10.73 -5.53 -13.64
C ARG A 142 -11.36 -6.91 -13.69
N THR A 143 -10.53 -7.93 -13.53
CA THR A 143 -10.97 -9.32 -13.34
C THR A 143 -10.38 -9.87 -12.05
N ARG A 144 -11.20 -10.53 -11.25
CA ARG A 144 -10.76 -11.24 -10.05
C ARG A 144 -11.40 -12.62 -10.00
N VAL A 145 -10.64 -13.63 -9.65
CA VAL A 145 -11.12 -15.00 -9.45
C VAL A 145 -10.83 -15.40 -8.02
N TYR A 146 -11.87 -15.77 -7.28
CA TYR A 146 -11.74 -16.18 -5.89
C TYR A 146 -12.26 -17.59 -5.70
N ALA A 147 -11.54 -18.41 -4.95
CA ALA A 147 -12.03 -19.67 -4.42
C ALA A 147 -13.24 -19.44 -3.52
N ASN A 148 -14.26 -20.28 -3.65
CA ASN A 148 -15.44 -20.27 -2.80
C ASN A 148 -15.11 -20.77 -1.38
N ASP A 149 -14.19 -21.74 -1.26
CA ASP A 149 -13.56 -22.14 0.00
C ASP A 149 -12.23 -21.39 0.16
N SER A 150 -12.22 -20.40 1.06
CA SER A 150 -11.07 -19.51 1.28
C SER A 150 -10.18 -19.93 2.45
N ALA A 151 -10.47 -21.06 3.13
CA ALA A 151 -9.81 -21.40 4.39
C ALA A 151 -8.29 -21.52 4.29
N LEU A 152 -7.77 -22.00 3.16
CA LEU A 152 -6.33 -22.13 2.89
C LEU A 152 -5.70 -20.88 2.25
N LEU A 153 -6.53 -19.92 1.82
CA LEU A 153 -6.14 -18.72 1.08
C LEU A 153 -6.64 -17.45 1.78
N TYR A 154 -6.80 -17.50 3.10
CA TYR A 154 -7.46 -16.45 3.87
C TYR A 154 -6.65 -15.14 3.91
N LEU A 155 -5.33 -15.21 3.73
CA LEU A 155 -4.43 -14.05 3.64
C LEU A 155 -4.80 -13.10 2.48
N THR A 156 -5.47 -13.63 1.45
CA THR A 156 -5.91 -12.90 0.25
C THR A 156 -7.39 -13.19 -0.07
N ARG A 157 -8.18 -13.53 0.95
CA ARG A 157 -9.64 -13.77 0.86
C ARG A 157 -10.04 -14.77 -0.23
N GLY A 158 -9.19 -15.74 -0.53
CA GLY A 158 -9.43 -16.76 -1.56
C GLY A 158 -8.91 -16.43 -2.95
N LEU A 159 -8.10 -15.38 -3.15
CA LEU A 159 -7.69 -14.95 -4.48
C LEU A 159 -6.90 -16.05 -5.21
N LEU A 160 -7.35 -16.41 -6.42
CA LEU A 160 -6.68 -17.37 -7.32
C LEU A 160 -6.00 -16.64 -8.47
N GLU A 161 -6.67 -15.64 -9.04
CA GLU A 161 -6.19 -14.86 -10.17
C GLU A 161 -6.73 -13.42 -10.09
N ALA A 162 -5.90 -12.46 -10.47
CA ALA A 162 -6.31 -11.08 -10.66
C ALA A 162 -5.73 -10.52 -11.95
N SER A 163 -6.50 -9.69 -12.64
CA SER A 163 -5.97 -8.83 -13.70
C SER A 163 -6.58 -7.43 -13.66
N THR A 164 -5.77 -6.43 -13.96
CA THR A 164 -6.20 -5.04 -14.13
C THR A 164 -5.58 -4.50 -15.39
N GLU A 165 -6.42 -4.00 -16.30
CA GLU A 165 -6.01 -3.35 -17.53
C GLU A 165 -6.44 -1.89 -17.50
N SER A 166 -5.49 -0.97 -17.56
CA SER A 166 -5.76 0.46 -17.64
C SER A 166 -5.79 0.87 -19.11
N ALA A 167 -6.95 1.36 -19.56
CA ALA A 167 -7.13 1.91 -20.92
C ALA A 167 -7.40 3.42 -20.95
N GLY A 168 -7.64 4.06 -19.79
CA GLY A 168 -8.21 5.42 -19.71
C GLY A 168 -7.25 6.62 -19.75
N PHE A 169 -5.93 6.44 -19.68
CA PHE A 169 -4.99 7.59 -19.55
C PHE A 169 -3.74 7.44 -20.40
N ARG A 170 -3.91 7.36 -21.72
CA ARG A 170 -2.89 7.38 -22.80
C ARG A 170 -1.71 6.39 -22.73
N THR A 171 -1.34 5.88 -21.55
CA THR A 171 -0.32 4.87 -21.30
C THR A 171 -1.03 3.57 -20.94
N PRO A 172 -1.19 2.64 -21.90
CA PRO A 172 -1.86 1.38 -21.64
C PRO A 172 -1.08 0.59 -20.59
N GLY A 173 -1.79 -0.09 -19.70
CA GLY A 173 -1.16 -0.84 -18.62
C GLY A 173 -1.86 -2.15 -18.36
N ARG A 174 -1.10 -3.15 -17.92
CA ARG A 174 -1.64 -4.44 -17.48
C ARG A 174 -0.89 -4.91 -16.24
N LEU A 175 -1.65 -5.37 -15.27
CA LEU A 175 -1.19 -6.03 -14.07
C LEU A 175 -1.89 -7.37 -13.96
N THR A 176 -1.16 -8.45 -13.77
CA THR A 176 -1.69 -9.79 -13.55
C THR A 176 -1.08 -10.43 -12.32
N LEU A 177 -1.88 -11.26 -11.66
CA LEU A 177 -1.51 -12.06 -10.51
C LEU A 177 -2.12 -13.45 -10.66
N SER A 178 -1.37 -14.51 -10.43
CA SER A 178 -1.85 -15.90 -10.51
C SER A 178 -1.26 -16.74 -9.40
N LEU A 179 -2.11 -17.51 -8.71
CA LEU A 179 -1.69 -18.35 -7.58
C LEU A 179 -0.64 -19.37 -8.05
N HIS A 180 0.51 -19.36 -7.38
CA HIS A 180 1.64 -20.24 -7.67
C HIS A 180 1.66 -21.40 -6.68
N GLU A 181 1.66 -21.09 -5.40
CA GLU A 181 1.72 -22.05 -4.31
C GLU A 181 1.00 -21.51 -3.07
N PHE A 182 0.58 -22.42 -2.21
CA PHE A 182 0.06 -22.12 -0.89
C PHE A 182 0.54 -23.20 0.07
N GLN A 183 0.74 -22.82 1.33
CA GLN A 183 1.24 -23.70 2.37
C GLN A 183 0.50 -23.40 3.67
N ALA A 184 0.09 -24.47 4.37
CA ALA A 184 -0.39 -24.36 5.74
C ALA A 184 0.80 -24.39 6.71
N GLY A 185 0.79 -23.47 7.65
CA GLY A 185 1.73 -23.39 8.75
C GLY A 185 1.47 -24.41 9.85
N SER A 186 2.29 -24.33 10.89
CA SER A 186 2.16 -25.18 12.08
C SER A 186 1.51 -24.42 13.23
N ALA A 187 0.56 -25.06 13.92
CA ALA A 187 -0.04 -24.53 15.14
C ALA A 187 0.93 -24.56 16.34
N GLU A 188 1.99 -25.38 16.25
CA GLU A 188 3.00 -25.52 17.30
C GLU A 188 4.17 -24.54 17.11
N ALA A 189 4.29 -23.94 15.93
CA ALA A 189 5.32 -22.95 15.66
C ALA A 189 4.97 -21.62 16.33
N SER A 190 5.93 -21.09 17.09
CA SER A 190 5.84 -19.78 17.72
C SER A 190 7.09 -18.98 17.41
N ALA A 191 6.91 -17.68 17.17
CA ALA A 191 8.00 -16.74 16.90
C ALA A 191 7.67 -15.41 17.56
N ALA A 192 8.69 -14.68 18.00
CA ALA A 192 8.53 -13.33 18.50
C ALA A 192 7.93 -12.40 17.43
N ALA A 193 7.14 -11.41 17.86
CA ALA A 193 6.65 -10.38 16.97
C ALA A 193 7.84 -9.66 16.31
N PRO A 194 7.86 -9.53 14.97
CA PRO A 194 8.89 -8.77 14.29
C PRO A 194 8.82 -7.28 14.66
N SER A 195 9.97 -6.59 14.64
CA SER A 195 9.99 -5.13 14.76
C SER A 195 9.24 -4.50 13.57
N LEU A 196 8.48 -3.44 13.84
CA LEU A 196 7.83 -2.64 12.80
C LEU A 196 8.82 -1.61 12.23
N GLU A 197 10.01 -2.06 11.80
CA GLU A 197 10.99 -1.19 11.14
C GLU A 197 10.51 -0.75 9.76
N ARG A 198 9.94 -1.68 8.98
CA ARG A 198 9.39 -1.46 7.63
C ARG A 198 7.93 -1.91 7.55
N PRO A 199 7.01 -1.21 8.23
CA PRO A 199 5.59 -1.52 8.13
C PRO A 199 5.08 -1.16 6.73
N LEU A 200 4.26 -2.03 6.12
CA LEU A 200 3.54 -1.67 4.89
C LEU A 200 2.60 -0.47 5.16
N GLY A 201 2.07 -0.41 6.37
CA GLY A 201 1.15 0.63 6.82
C GLY A 201 0.65 0.28 8.21
N PRO A 202 -0.16 -0.79 8.35
CA PRO A 202 -0.76 -1.21 9.61
C PRO A 202 0.22 -1.24 10.78
N GLY A 203 -0.22 -0.72 11.93
CA GLY A 203 0.58 -0.64 13.15
C GLY A 203 1.53 0.56 13.22
N ALA A 204 1.55 1.42 12.18
CA ALA A 204 2.31 2.65 12.13
C ALA A 204 1.45 3.87 11.76
N PHE A 205 2.03 5.04 11.95
CA PHE A 205 1.45 6.34 11.64
C PHE A 205 2.52 7.30 11.13
N TYR A 206 2.07 8.41 10.53
CA TYR A 206 2.91 9.58 10.31
C TYR A 206 2.09 10.87 10.39
N ASP A 207 2.76 11.96 10.74
CA ASP A 207 2.21 13.29 10.85
C ASP A 207 2.81 14.17 9.78
N ARG A 208 1.96 14.89 9.07
CA ARG A 208 2.34 15.84 8.03
C ARG A 208 1.79 17.21 8.40
N ARG A 209 2.67 18.19 8.54
CA ARG A 209 2.27 19.59 8.55
C ARG A 209 1.93 20.00 7.13
N VAL A 210 0.78 20.60 6.94
CA VAL A 210 0.35 21.20 5.68
C VAL A 210 0.24 22.70 5.91
N ASP A 211 1.04 23.45 5.16
CA ASP A 211 1.09 24.90 5.20
C ASP A 211 0.18 25.42 4.08
N MET A 212 -1.04 25.85 4.42
CA MET A 212 -2.02 26.44 3.49
C MET A 212 -2.54 27.76 4.07
N PRO A 213 -2.00 28.92 3.62
CA PRO A 213 -2.41 30.21 4.15
C PRO A 213 -3.94 30.40 4.16
N PRO A 214 -4.54 30.90 5.26
CA PRO A 214 -3.90 31.42 6.48
C PRO A 214 -3.62 30.37 7.57
N THR A 215 -3.90 29.09 7.34
CA THR A 215 -3.86 28.03 8.35
C THR A 215 -2.63 27.13 8.23
N GLN A 216 -2.12 26.66 9.36
CA GLN A 216 -1.18 25.55 9.43
C GLN A 216 -1.85 24.43 10.20
N GLU A 217 -1.94 23.25 9.58
CA GLU A 217 -2.59 22.09 10.20
C GLU A 217 -1.62 20.91 10.19
N VAL A 218 -1.57 20.18 11.30
CA VAL A 218 -0.85 18.91 11.36
C VAL A 218 -1.89 17.80 11.23
N LEU A 219 -1.80 17.08 10.13
CA LEU A 219 -2.63 15.93 9.84
C LEU A 219 -1.87 14.66 10.22
N ARG A 220 -2.52 13.76 10.93
CA ARG A 220 -2.00 12.41 11.18
C ARG A 220 -2.70 11.42 10.29
N VAL A 221 -1.89 10.56 9.67
CA VAL A 221 -2.35 9.42 8.91
C VAL A 221 -2.03 8.15 9.69
N CYS A 222 -3.08 7.38 9.92
CA CYS A 222 -3.07 6.17 10.73
C CYS A 222 -3.44 4.96 9.88
N PHE A 223 -2.78 3.84 10.18
CA PHE A 223 -3.03 2.58 9.49
C PHE A 223 -3.24 1.46 10.51
N THR A 224 -4.26 0.64 10.28
CA THR A 224 -4.46 -0.66 10.95
C THR A 224 -4.89 -1.70 9.93
N ALA A 225 -4.96 -2.96 10.34
CA ALA A 225 -5.57 -4.01 9.53
C ALA A 225 -6.35 -4.98 10.41
N GLU A 226 -7.44 -5.50 9.84
CA GLU A 226 -8.28 -6.51 10.46
C GLU A 226 -8.78 -7.50 9.42
N ARG A 227 -8.62 -8.79 9.68
CA ARG A 227 -9.20 -9.90 8.90
C ARG A 227 -9.03 -9.78 7.37
N GLY A 228 -7.85 -9.34 6.93
CA GLY A 228 -7.53 -9.20 5.49
C GLY A 228 -7.95 -7.86 4.87
N PHE A 229 -8.32 -6.88 5.67
CA PHE A 229 -8.58 -5.51 5.25
C PHE A 229 -7.61 -4.54 5.93
N VAL A 230 -7.08 -3.60 5.16
CA VAL A 230 -6.29 -2.46 5.63
C VAL A 230 -7.22 -1.26 5.78
N LEU A 231 -7.08 -0.54 6.88
CA LEU A 231 -7.87 0.63 7.21
C LEU A 231 -6.93 1.82 7.35
N ARG A 232 -7.24 2.89 6.63
CA ARG A 232 -6.53 4.17 6.68
C ARG A 232 -7.46 5.24 7.24
N SER A 233 -6.99 6.00 8.22
CA SER A 233 -7.68 7.21 8.70
C SER A 233 -6.73 8.40 8.62
N GLU A 234 -7.28 9.58 8.34
CA GLU A 234 -6.55 10.84 8.25
C GLU A 234 -7.36 11.93 8.91
N GLY A 235 -6.72 12.76 9.73
CA GLY A 235 -7.39 13.87 10.41
C GLY A 235 -6.42 14.72 11.23
N PRO A 236 -6.90 15.86 11.77
CA PRO A 236 -6.09 16.74 12.60
C PRO A 236 -5.59 16.04 13.87
N VAL A 237 -4.37 16.39 14.28
CA VAL A 237 -3.80 15.93 15.56
C VAL A 237 -4.34 16.77 16.71
N ALA A 238 -5.15 16.16 17.58
CA ALA A 238 -5.53 16.78 18.83
C ALA A 238 -4.36 16.73 19.85
N PRO A 239 -4.14 17.78 20.66
CA PRO A 239 -3.12 17.78 21.70
C PRO A 239 -3.30 16.61 22.68
N GLY A 240 -2.23 15.82 22.91
CA GLY A 240 -2.25 14.70 23.85
C GLY A 240 -3.04 13.47 23.41
N SER A 241 -3.43 13.37 22.13
CA SER A 241 -4.11 12.18 21.60
C SER A 241 -3.16 11.01 21.39
N ASP A 242 -3.64 9.80 21.69
CA ASP A 242 -2.98 8.56 21.28
C ASP A 242 -2.82 8.54 19.76
N PRO A 243 -1.71 7.98 19.23
CA PRO A 243 -1.39 8.07 17.82
C PRO A 243 -2.53 7.61 16.91
N CYS A 244 -3.17 6.47 17.18
CA CYS A 244 -4.25 5.95 16.34
C CYS A 244 -5.32 5.25 17.16
N SER A 245 -6.41 5.94 17.48
CA SER A 245 -7.49 5.41 18.35
C SER A 245 -8.80 5.10 17.61
N ASP A 246 -9.08 5.73 16.47
CA ASP A 246 -10.35 5.59 15.75
C ASP A 246 -10.16 5.25 14.26
N PHE A 247 -10.79 4.17 13.84
CA PHE A 247 -10.89 3.69 12.46
C PHE A 247 -12.35 3.44 12.05
N SER A 248 -13.32 3.92 12.83
CA SER A 248 -14.75 3.67 12.62
C SER A 248 -15.22 4.14 11.24
N GLN A 249 -14.72 5.27 10.77
CA GLN A 249 -15.02 5.87 9.46
C GLN A 249 -14.05 5.46 8.34
N ALA A 250 -13.02 4.65 8.64
CA ALA A 250 -12.04 4.27 7.64
C ALA A 250 -12.65 3.33 6.60
N GLU A 251 -12.47 3.66 5.32
CA GLU A 251 -12.87 2.78 4.23
C GLU A 251 -11.93 1.55 4.19
N PRO A 252 -12.48 0.33 4.21
CA PRO A 252 -11.69 -0.89 4.16
C PRO A 252 -11.15 -1.17 2.75
N GLU A 253 -9.83 -1.25 2.64
CA GLU A 253 -9.15 -1.75 1.43
C GLU A 253 -8.76 -3.21 1.64
N ALA A 254 -9.00 -4.07 0.65
CA ALA A 254 -8.57 -5.46 0.74
C ALA A 254 -7.05 -5.59 0.68
N LEU A 255 -6.45 -6.37 1.58
CA LEU A 255 -5.00 -6.54 1.64
C LEU A 255 -4.43 -7.00 0.29
N GLU A 256 -5.12 -7.90 -0.42
CA GLU A 256 -4.67 -8.37 -1.73
C GLU A 256 -4.70 -7.27 -2.81
N GLU A 257 -5.63 -6.31 -2.74
CA GLU A 257 -5.66 -5.20 -3.71
C GLU A 257 -4.50 -4.24 -3.46
N LEU A 258 -4.21 -3.94 -2.19
CA LEU A 258 -3.08 -3.11 -1.78
C LEU A 258 -1.75 -3.71 -2.27
N VAL A 259 -1.47 -4.98 -1.93
CA VAL A 259 -0.18 -5.61 -2.31
C VAL A 259 -0.06 -5.84 -3.81
N MET A 260 -1.17 -6.08 -4.51
CA MET A 260 -1.17 -6.26 -5.95
C MET A 260 -0.90 -4.93 -6.68
N ASN A 261 -1.25 -3.78 -6.10
CA ASN A 261 -0.96 -2.46 -6.70
C ASN A 261 0.52 -2.05 -6.60
N LEU A 262 1.29 -2.59 -5.65
CA LEU A 262 2.69 -2.20 -5.43
C LEU A 262 3.61 -2.38 -6.67
N PRO A 263 3.54 -3.49 -7.44
CA PRO A 263 4.23 -3.61 -8.72
C PRO A 263 3.90 -2.50 -9.73
N TRP A 264 2.64 -2.06 -9.78
CA TRP A 264 2.24 -0.97 -10.65
C TRP A 264 2.84 0.36 -10.17
N GLU A 265 2.80 0.65 -8.88
CA GLU A 265 3.45 1.83 -8.30
C GLU A 265 4.97 1.86 -8.56
N ALA A 266 5.63 0.70 -8.44
CA ALA A 266 7.06 0.56 -8.74
C ALA A 266 7.39 0.87 -10.20
N LEU A 267 6.53 0.46 -11.14
CA LEU A 267 6.68 0.83 -12.55
C LEU A 267 6.47 2.32 -12.78
N VAL A 268 5.37 2.87 -12.25
CA VAL A 268 4.99 4.27 -12.46
C VAL A 268 6.01 5.22 -11.87
N SER A 269 6.49 4.96 -10.65
CA SER A 269 7.50 5.83 -10.01
C SER A 269 8.87 5.74 -10.66
N GLY A 270 9.18 4.63 -11.34
CA GLY A 270 10.51 4.36 -11.88
C GLY A 270 11.57 4.23 -10.78
N GLU A 271 12.82 4.53 -11.13
CA GLU A 271 13.93 4.50 -10.17
C GLU A 271 13.81 5.62 -9.13
N TRP A 272 14.35 5.36 -7.95
CA TRP A 272 14.33 6.27 -6.81
C TRP A 272 15.73 6.86 -6.55
N PRO A 273 15.87 8.15 -6.16
CA PRO A 273 14.82 9.17 -6.01
C PRO A 273 14.06 9.46 -7.33
N PRO A 274 12.83 10.01 -7.26
CA PRO A 274 12.04 10.24 -8.46
C PRO A 274 12.61 11.37 -9.32
N GLY A 275 12.42 11.30 -10.64
CA GLY A 275 12.62 12.41 -11.56
C GLY A 275 13.98 13.11 -11.48
N ALA A 276 13.97 14.44 -11.51
CA ALA A 276 15.18 15.26 -11.48
C ALA A 276 15.81 15.32 -10.08
N ALA A 277 15.09 14.91 -9.03
CA ALA A 277 15.66 14.79 -7.69
C ALA A 277 16.88 13.86 -7.63
N ARG A 278 17.05 12.88 -8.53
CA ARG A 278 18.25 12.01 -8.55
C ARG A 278 19.55 12.80 -8.64
N GLU A 279 19.56 13.83 -9.48
CA GLU A 279 20.65 14.77 -9.68
C GLU A 279 20.49 16.05 -8.84
N GLY A 280 19.46 16.07 -7.98
CA GLY A 280 19.15 17.18 -7.10
C GLY A 280 20.18 17.39 -5.99
N ALA A 281 20.04 18.51 -5.31
CA ALA A 281 20.92 18.91 -4.21
C ALA A 281 20.88 17.88 -3.08
N GLN A 282 22.06 17.47 -2.60
CA GLN A 282 22.18 16.58 -1.45
C GLN A 282 21.91 17.36 -0.16
N GLY A 283 21.23 16.72 0.78
CA GLY A 283 20.92 17.32 2.06
C GLY A 283 20.69 16.30 3.17
N THR A 284 20.23 16.80 4.30
CA THR A 284 19.75 15.99 5.41
C THR A 284 18.45 16.57 5.90
N PHE A 285 17.44 15.72 6.02
CA PHE A 285 16.16 16.04 6.61
C PHE A 285 16.14 15.55 8.06
N THR A 286 15.82 16.45 8.97
CA THR A 286 15.85 16.19 10.42
C THR A 286 14.48 16.36 11.04
N VAL A 287 14.08 15.37 11.85
CA VAL A 287 12.87 15.38 12.68
C VAL A 287 13.23 14.78 14.04
N GLY A 288 13.20 15.61 15.09
CA GLY A 288 13.74 15.23 16.39
C GLY A 288 15.20 14.79 16.27
N GLU A 289 15.50 13.59 16.75
CA GLU A 289 16.85 12.98 16.67
C GLU A 289 17.09 12.20 15.36
N ARG A 290 16.09 12.10 14.48
CA ARG A 290 16.18 11.31 13.25
C ARG A 290 16.77 12.16 12.13
N ASN A 291 17.76 11.60 11.45
CA ASN A 291 18.39 12.20 10.29
C ASN A 291 18.21 11.29 9.07
N VAL A 292 17.71 11.86 7.98
CA VAL A 292 17.46 11.15 6.72
C VAL A 292 18.26 11.85 5.61
N PRO A 293 19.22 11.18 4.95
CA PRO A 293 19.89 11.73 3.78
C PRO A 293 18.87 12.01 2.67
N THR A 294 18.95 13.16 2.01
CA THR A 294 17.94 13.58 1.03
C THR A 294 18.52 14.05 -0.30
N ARG A 295 17.65 14.05 -1.30
CA ARG A 295 17.82 14.76 -2.55
C ARG A 295 16.68 15.74 -2.75
N THR A 296 17.02 16.97 -3.09
CA THR A 296 16.05 18.05 -3.32
C THR A 296 16.08 18.47 -4.78
N GLU A 297 14.91 18.40 -5.41
CA GLU A 297 14.68 19.02 -6.70
C GLU A 297 14.11 20.43 -6.48
N GLN A 298 14.51 21.37 -7.33
CA GLN A 298 13.91 22.69 -7.37
C GLN A 298 13.62 23.05 -8.83
N ARG A 299 12.38 23.43 -9.10
CA ARG A 299 11.93 23.89 -10.42
C ARG A 299 11.28 25.26 -10.31
N THR A 300 11.41 26.05 -11.36
CA THR A 300 10.81 27.38 -11.47
C THR A 300 9.84 27.37 -12.62
N GLU A 301 8.60 27.79 -12.38
CA GLU A 301 7.53 27.79 -13.38
C GLU A 301 6.75 29.11 -13.31
N ASP A 302 6.24 29.57 -14.46
CA ASP A 302 5.33 30.70 -14.51
C ASP A 302 3.89 30.18 -14.50
N VAL A 303 3.16 30.43 -13.41
CA VAL A 303 1.76 30.03 -13.22
C VAL A 303 0.90 31.28 -13.30
N GLU A 304 0.06 31.36 -14.33
CA GLU A 304 -0.85 32.49 -14.56
C GLU A 304 -0.15 33.87 -14.56
N GLY A 305 1.09 33.91 -15.08
CA GLY A 305 1.89 35.14 -15.17
C GLY A 305 2.65 35.49 -13.88
N THR A 306 2.57 34.67 -12.84
CA THR A 306 3.38 34.80 -11.62
C THR A 306 4.39 33.68 -11.52
N ARG A 307 5.65 34.03 -11.29
CA ARG A 307 6.73 33.05 -11.15
C ARG A 307 6.65 32.36 -9.80
N HIS A 308 6.72 31.03 -9.83
CA HIS A 308 6.74 30.17 -8.66
C HIS A 308 8.01 29.33 -8.64
N ILE A 309 8.48 29.04 -7.43
CA ILE A 309 9.54 28.08 -7.17
C ILE A 309 8.90 26.92 -6.42
N PHE A 310 9.03 25.72 -6.99
CA PHE A 310 8.64 24.48 -6.35
C PHE A 310 9.91 23.77 -5.89
N SER A 311 9.94 23.38 -4.62
CA SER A 311 10.99 22.54 -4.06
C SER A 311 10.38 21.29 -3.48
N GLU A 312 10.91 20.13 -3.85
CA GLU A 312 10.50 18.83 -3.35
C GLU A 312 11.72 18.07 -2.86
N THR A 313 11.69 17.65 -1.60
CA THR A 313 12.77 16.91 -0.94
C THR A 313 12.36 15.47 -0.73
N TYR A 314 13.14 14.54 -1.26
CA TYR A 314 12.93 13.10 -1.15
C TYR A 314 14.05 12.46 -0.32
N ALA A 315 13.75 11.36 0.36
CA ALA A 315 14.81 10.51 0.92
C ALA A 315 15.74 10.04 -0.21
N SER A 316 17.06 10.07 0.01
CA SER A 316 18.02 9.48 -0.92
C SER A 316 17.85 7.96 -1.00
N ASP A 317 17.64 7.33 0.16
CA ASP A 317 17.26 5.93 0.31
C ASP A 317 16.01 5.86 1.21
N PRO A 318 14.85 5.42 0.69
CA PRO A 318 13.61 5.35 1.44
C PRO A 318 13.65 4.24 2.49
N TRP A 319 14.68 3.38 2.49
CA TRP A 319 14.93 2.34 3.48
C TRP A 319 15.98 2.72 4.52
N ALA A 320 16.50 3.94 4.47
CA ALA A 320 17.51 4.42 5.41
C ALA A 320 17.05 4.28 6.88
N PRO A 321 17.97 4.03 7.84
CA PRO A 321 17.63 3.86 9.26
C PRO A 321 16.85 5.02 9.87
N GLY A 322 17.10 6.25 9.41
CA GLY A 322 16.37 7.44 9.85
C GLY A 322 14.85 7.32 9.66
N LEU A 323 14.38 6.55 8.67
CA LEU A 323 12.96 6.31 8.39
C LEU A 323 12.40 5.04 9.07
N ALA A 324 13.15 4.37 9.96
CA ALA A 324 12.62 3.21 10.70
C ALA A 324 11.28 3.54 11.38
N GLY A 325 10.31 2.64 11.25
CA GLY A 325 8.94 2.84 11.74
C GLY A 325 8.02 3.64 10.83
N ALA A 326 8.53 4.29 9.77
CA ALA A 326 7.69 4.99 8.81
C ALA A 326 6.90 3.97 7.96
N PRO A 327 5.57 4.15 7.78
CA PRO A 327 4.80 3.32 6.87
C PRO A 327 5.25 3.53 5.41
N TYR A 328 4.99 2.53 4.57
CA TYR A 328 5.39 2.52 3.16
C TYR A 328 4.98 3.80 2.43
N GLU A 329 3.74 4.28 2.65
CA GLU A 329 3.24 5.54 2.05
C GLU A 329 4.19 6.72 2.33
N ALA A 330 4.59 6.93 3.59
CA ALA A 330 5.46 8.05 3.98
C ALA A 330 6.90 7.93 3.45
N ARG A 331 7.41 6.70 3.27
CA ARG A 331 8.77 6.47 2.76
C ARG A 331 8.94 6.88 1.30
N PHE A 332 7.86 6.79 0.53
CA PHE A 332 7.87 6.99 -0.93
C PHE A 332 7.09 8.23 -1.38
N GLN A 333 6.92 9.20 -0.48
CA GLN A 333 6.44 10.55 -0.74
C GLN A 333 7.58 11.56 -0.50
N SER A 334 7.36 12.84 -0.84
CA SER A 334 8.28 13.91 -0.44
C SER A 334 8.26 14.07 1.09
N LEU A 335 9.45 14.23 1.68
CA LEU A 335 9.62 14.52 3.10
C LEU A 335 9.31 15.99 3.41
N ASP A 336 9.57 16.86 2.43
CA ASP A 336 9.33 18.30 2.47
C ASP A 336 8.93 18.76 1.07
N SER A 337 7.90 19.59 0.97
CA SER A 337 7.55 20.31 -0.24
C SER A 337 7.27 21.77 0.11
N LEU A 338 7.79 22.67 -0.71
CA LEU A 338 7.62 24.11 -0.55
C LEU A 338 7.30 24.74 -1.89
N THR A 339 6.30 25.61 -1.90
CA THR A 339 5.98 26.49 -3.02
C THR A 339 6.22 27.91 -2.58
N GLU A 340 7.10 28.62 -3.28
CA GLU A 340 7.34 30.06 -3.09
C GLU A 340 6.80 30.82 -4.30
N ARG A 341 6.03 31.88 -4.07
CA ARG A 341 5.63 32.87 -5.08
C ARG A 341 6.68 33.98 -5.13
N ILE A 342 7.08 34.38 -6.33
CA ILE A 342 7.98 35.52 -6.52
C ILE A 342 7.12 36.76 -6.77
N GLY A 343 7.08 37.65 -5.78
CA GLY A 343 6.33 38.90 -5.79
C GLY A 343 6.99 40.00 -6.65
N GLU A 344 6.31 41.14 -6.74
CA GLU A 344 6.84 42.33 -7.42
C GLU A 344 8.15 42.76 -6.75
N GLY A 345 9.21 42.95 -7.54
CA GLY A 345 10.55 43.27 -7.02
C GLY A 345 11.41 42.05 -6.66
N GLY A 346 10.91 40.82 -6.84
CA GLY A 346 11.69 39.59 -6.68
C GLY A 346 11.69 38.99 -5.27
N GLU A 347 10.85 39.52 -4.37
CA GLU A 347 10.65 38.95 -3.03
C GLU A 347 10.01 37.56 -3.12
N ARG A 348 10.40 36.64 -2.23
CA ARG A 348 9.84 35.29 -2.17
C ARG A 348 8.87 35.21 -1.01
N GLU A 349 7.65 34.80 -1.31
CA GLU A 349 6.58 34.60 -0.33
C GLU A 349 6.17 33.13 -0.32
N SER A 350 6.03 32.53 0.86
CA SER A 350 5.52 31.15 0.97
C SER A 350 4.07 31.07 0.48
N ALA A 351 3.85 30.31 -0.58
CA ALA A 351 2.53 30.04 -1.16
C ALA A 351 1.92 28.71 -0.70
N GLY A 352 2.69 27.89 0.01
CA GLY A 352 2.23 26.69 0.68
C GLY A 352 3.27 25.58 0.69
N GLY A 353 2.93 24.45 1.29
CA GLY A 353 3.86 23.33 1.37
C GLY A 353 3.36 22.21 2.26
N SER A 354 4.17 21.17 2.37
CA SER A 354 3.94 20.11 3.34
C SER A 354 5.25 19.56 3.86
N ARG A 355 5.26 19.13 5.11
CA ARG A 355 6.45 18.58 5.76
C ARG A 355 6.09 17.39 6.63
N LEU A 356 6.85 16.30 6.50
CA LEU A 356 6.79 15.20 7.45
C LEU A 356 7.33 15.66 8.81
N VAL A 357 6.52 15.58 9.87
CA VAL A 357 6.91 16.11 11.19
C VAL A 357 7.02 15.05 12.27
N GLN A 358 6.42 13.87 12.08
CA GLN A 358 6.55 12.74 13.01
C GLN A 358 6.17 11.43 12.31
N TRP A 359 6.69 10.30 12.78
CA TRP A 359 6.23 8.97 12.37
C TRP A 359 6.65 7.92 13.40
N GLY A 360 6.05 6.74 13.32
CA GLY A 360 6.52 5.59 14.08
C GLY A 360 5.47 4.50 14.21
N PRO A 361 5.84 3.38 14.85
CA PRO A 361 4.88 2.37 15.24
C PRO A 361 4.00 2.91 16.38
N TRP A 362 2.71 2.65 16.31
CA TRP A 362 1.79 2.77 17.46
C TRP A 362 1.47 1.40 18.07
N LEU A 363 1.83 0.33 17.37
CA LEU A 363 1.66 -1.06 17.79
C LEU A 363 3.01 -1.66 18.20
N GLY A 364 3.06 -2.32 19.36
CA GLY A 364 4.28 -3.00 19.82
C GLY A 364 5.38 -2.07 20.35
N GLY A 365 5.09 -0.79 20.59
CA GLY A 365 5.95 0.13 21.34
C GLY A 365 5.45 0.28 22.77
N GLN A 366 6.25 -0.10 23.76
CA GLN A 366 6.14 0.51 25.09
C GLN A 366 6.26 2.03 24.89
N PRO A 367 5.44 2.87 25.54
CA PRO A 367 5.72 4.29 25.57
C PRO A 367 7.12 4.46 26.17
N VAL A 368 8.04 5.03 25.39
CA VAL A 368 9.27 5.58 25.97
C VAL A 368 8.79 6.73 26.83
N SER A 369 8.64 6.48 28.12
CA SER A 369 8.44 7.51 29.12
C SER A 369 9.61 8.47 29.01
N SER A 370 9.37 9.63 28.40
CA SER A 370 10.23 10.79 28.53
C SER A 370 10.28 11.13 30.02
N GLN A 371 11.43 10.89 30.65
CA GLN A 371 11.81 11.57 31.88
C GLN A 371 12.34 12.95 31.56
#